data_AF-A0A3A2Z0M0-F1
#
_entry.id   AF-A0A3A2Z0M0-F1
#
_cell.length_a   1.000
_cell.length_b   1.000
_cell.length_c   1.000
_cell.angle_alpha   90.00
_cell.angle_beta   90.00
_cell.angle_gamma   90.00
#
_symmetry.space_group_name_H-M   'P 1'
#
loop_
_entity.id
_entity.type
_entity.pdbx_description
1 polymer ?
#
loop_
_entity_poly.entity_id
_entity_poly.type
_entity_poly.pdbx_seq_one_letter_code
_entity_poly.pdbx_strand_id
1 'polypeptide(L)'
;GYNNCIFAYGQTGSGKSYSMMGYGKEYGVIPKICQTMFERISTLQQEKGLTCTVEVSYIEIYNERVRDLLNPSSKGNLKVREHPSTGPYVEDLAKLV
;
A
#
# COMPACT_ATOMS: atom_id res chain seq x y z
N GLY A 1 4.48 15.73 -6.21
CA GLY A 1 3.75 15.18 -5.05
C GLY A 1 4.71 15.06 -3.87
N TYR A 2 4.18 14.78 -2.68
CA TYR A 2 4.99 14.54 -1.48
C TYR A 2 4.77 13.11 -0.99
N ASN A 3 5.82 12.48 -0.47
CA ASN A 3 5.74 11.15 0.13
C ASN A 3 5.13 11.27 1.54
N ASN A 4 4.15 10.41 1.85
CA ASN A 4 3.47 10.40 3.15
C ASN A 4 3.45 8.98 3.73
N CYS A 5 3.49 8.86 5.06
CA CYS A 5 3.45 7.59 5.76
C CYS A 5 2.55 7.70 7.00
N ILE A 6 1.70 6.68 7.21
CA ILE A 6 0.87 6.52 8.39
C ILE A 6 1.09 5.11 8.93
N PHE A 7 1.43 5.00 10.21
CA PHE A 7 1.63 3.73 10.89
C PHE A 7 0.72 3.64 12.13
N ALA A 8 0.14 2.46 12.37
CA ALA A 8 -0.64 2.17 13.57
C ALA A 8 0.20 1.33 14.55
N TYR A 9 0.38 1.83 15.77
CA TYR A 9 1.20 1.19 16.81
C TYR A 9 0.39 1.02 18.10
N GLY A 10 0.63 -0.08 18.81
CA GLY A 10 -0.08 -0.42 20.06
C GLY A 10 -0.11 -1.92 20.32
N GLN A 11 -0.55 -2.31 21.53
CA GLN A 11 -0.66 -3.72 21.93
C GLN A 11 -1.63 -4.53 21.05
N THR A 12 -1.52 -5.86 21.05
CA THR A 12 -2.52 -6.73 20.39
C THR A 12 -3.91 -6.46 20.96
N GLY A 13 -4.91 -6.35 20.07
CA GLY A 13 -6.28 -5.99 20.46
C GLY A 13 -6.54 -4.48 20.61
N SER A 14 -5.55 -3.60 20.51
CA SER A 14 -5.74 -2.14 20.66
C SER A 14 -6.39 -1.44 19.46
N GLY A 15 -6.89 -2.19 18.47
CA GLY A 15 -7.57 -1.62 17.30
C GLY A 15 -6.70 -1.23 16.10
N LYS A 16 -5.40 -1.58 16.05
CA LYS A 16 -4.51 -1.23 14.90
C LYS A 16 -5.10 -1.57 13.52
N SER A 17 -5.50 -2.84 13.34
CA SER A 17 -6.10 -3.30 12.08
C SER A 17 -7.49 -2.68 11.84
N TYR A 18 -8.25 -2.47 12.91
CA TYR A 18 -9.56 -1.82 12.84
C TYR A 18 -9.44 -0.36 12.39
N SER A 19 -8.46 0.39 12.89
CA SER A 19 -8.21 1.77 12.44
C SER A 19 -7.69 1.83 11.00
N MET A 20 -6.74 0.98 10.62
CA MET A 20 -6.13 1.04 9.28
C MET A 20 -7.04 0.46 8.19
N MET A 21 -7.62 -0.71 8.40
CA MET A 21 -8.44 -1.42 7.41
C MET A 21 -9.94 -1.30 7.69
N GLY A 22 -10.34 -1.42 8.95
CA GLY A 22 -11.75 -1.47 9.34
C GLY A 22 -12.29 -2.88 9.51
N TYR A 23 -13.60 -2.98 9.73
CA TYR A 23 -14.32 -4.26 9.82
C TYR A 23 -15.75 -4.13 9.31
N GLY A 24 -16.18 -5.05 8.44
CA GLY A 24 -17.54 -5.04 7.88
C GLY A 24 -17.87 -3.72 7.17
N LYS A 25 -18.84 -2.96 7.70
CA LYS A 25 -19.26 -1.65 7.18
C LYS A 25 -18.42 -0.48 7.70
N GLU A 26 -17.57 -0.72 8.69
CA GLU A 26 -16.78 0.30 9.36
C GLU A 26 -15.42 0.43 8.69
N TYR A 27 -15.37 1.17 7.58
CA TYR A 27 -14.13 1.34 6.81
C TYR A 27 -13.07 2.14 7.58
N GLY A 28 -11.84 1.61 7.59
CA GLY A 28 -10.66 2.25 8.17
C GLY A 28 -10.00 3.29 7.24
N VAL A 29 -8.80 3.72 7.60
CA VAL A 29 -8.02 4.74 6.89
C VAL A 29 -7.71 4.35 5.44
N ILE A 30 -7.21 3.14 5.20
CA ILE A 30 -6.77 2.68 3.87
C ILE A 30 -7.94 2.70 2.86
N PRO A 31 -9.07 2.00 3.07
CA PRO A 31 -10.15 1.99 2.09
C PRO A 31 -10.77 3.38 1.87
N LYS A 32 -10.85 4.22 2.91
CA LYS A 32 -11.32 5.62 2.78
C LYS A 32 -10.39 6.46 1.91
N ILE A 33 -9.07 6.36 2.11
CA ILE A 33 -8.08 7.04 1.28
C ILE A 33 -8.21 6.59 -0.17
N CYS A 34 -8.29 5.29 -0.44
CA CYS A 34 -8.44 4.76 -1.79
C CYS A 34 -9.71 5.33 -2.46
N GLN A 35 -10.86 5.29 -1.77
CA GLN A 35 -12.11 5.83 -2.29
C GLN A 35 -11.98 7.32 -2.66
N THR A 36 -11.57 8.16 -1.71
CA THR A 36 -11.44 9.60 -1.95
C THR A 36 -10.40 9.92 -3.03
N MET A 37 -9.32 9.13 -3.11
CA MET A 37 -8.30 9.27 -4.14
C MET A 37 -8.88 9.03 -5.54
N PHE A 38 -9.61 7.94 -5.75
CA PHE A 38 -10.21 7.63 -7.05
C PHE A 38 -11.36 8.59 -7.40
N GLU A 39 -12.16 9.05 -6.43
CA GLU A 39 -13.15 10.11 -6.65
C GLU A 39 -12.47 11.39 -7.19
N ARG A 40 -11.34 11.79 -6.59
CA ARG A 40 -10.59 12.96 -7.05
C ARG A 40 -9.93 12.76 -8.40
N ILE A 41 -9.36 11.58 -8.66
CA ILE A 41 -8.78 11.24 -9.97
C ILE A 41 -9.85 11.30 -11.06
N SER A 42 -11.04 10.77 -10.82
CA SER A 42 -12.12 10.79 -11.82
C SER A 42 -12.58 12.22 -12.18
N THR A 43 -12.54 13.14 -11.21
CA THR A 43 -12.81 14.56 -11.44
C THR A 43 -11.69 15.19 -12.27
N LEU A 44 -10.44 14.92 -11.90
CA LEU A 44 -9.24 15.45 -12.59
C LEU A 44 -9.11 14.95 -14.03
N GLN A 45 -9.53 13.72 -14.32
CA GLN A 45 -9.50 13.15 -15.67
C GLN A 45 -10.43 13.87 -16.67
N GLN A 46 -11.34 14.73 -16.20
CA GLN A 46 -12.14 15.59 -17.08
C GLN A 46 -11.33 16.75 -17.67
N GLU A 47 -10.19 17.10 -17.06
CA GLU A 47 -9.30 18.15 -17.54
C GLU A 47 -8.47 17.65 -18.73
N LYS A 48 -8.50 18.40 -19.84
CA LYS A 48 -7.75 18.04 -21.04
C LYS A 48 -6.25 18.11 -20.78
N GLY A 49 -5.55 17.02 -21.06
CA GLY A 49 -4.09 16.92 -20.98
C GLY A 49 -3.55 16.40 -19.64
N LEU A 50 -4.41 15.99 -18.71
CA LEU A 50 -4.00 15.41 -17.44
C LEU A 50 -4.21 13.88 -17.45
N THR A 51 -3.14 13.14 -17.16
CA THR A 51 -3.18 11.67 -16.99
C THR A 51 -2.71 11.31 -15.58
N CYS A 52 -3.46 10.45 -14.90
CA CYS A 52 -3.11 9.93 -13.58
C CYS A 52 -2.81 8.44 -13.68
N THR A 53 -1.70 7.99 -13.09
CA THR A 53 -1.36 6.58 -12.93
C THR A 53 -1.34 6.27 -11.45
N VAL A 54 -1.95 5.14 -11.06
CA VAL A 54 -1.96 4.65 -9.67
C VAL A 54 -1.32 3.29 -9.68
N GLU A 55 -0.35 3.08 -8.78
CA GLU A 55 0.27 1.77 -8.58
C GLU A 55 0.07 1.35 -7.13
N VAL A 56 -0.17 0.06 -6.89
CA VAL A 56 -0.29 -0.51 -5.54
C VAL A 56 0.61 -1.72 -5.35
N SER A 57 1.23 -1.78 -4.18
CA SER A 57 1.96 -2.94 -3.67
C SER A 57 1.51 -3.23 -2.24
N TYR A 58 1.39 -4.49 -1.84
CA TYR A 58 1.00 -4.86 -0.49
C TYR A 58 1.90 -5.98 0.04
N ILE A 59 2.60 -5.72 1.14
CA ILE A 59 3.61 -6.63 1.70
C ILE A 59 3.34 -6.95 3.16
N GLU A 60 3.72 -8.16 3.55
CA GLU A 60 3.86 -8.59 4.93
C GLU A 60 5.34 -8.77 5.27
N ILE A 61 5.75 -8.28 6.44
CA ILE A 61 7.05 -8.55 7.02
C ILE A 61 6.81 -9.33 8.31
N TYR A 62 7.26 -10.58 8.36
CA TYR A 62 7.12 -11.44 9.54
C TYR A 62 8.39 -12.27 9.74
N ASN A 63 8.99 -12.18 10.93
CA ASN A 63 10.23 -12.86 11.27
C ASN A 63 11.36 -12.61 10.25
N GLU A 64 11.60 -11.33 9.91
CA GLU A 64 12.58 -10.88 8.91
C GLU A 64 12.37 -11.48 7.50
N ARG A 65 11.15 -11.99 7.22
CA ARG A 65 10.77 -12.47 5.89
C ARG A 65 9.75 -11.54 5.27
N VAL A 66 9.97 -11.19 4.00
CA VAL A 66 9.09 -10.36 3.19
C VAL A 66 8.25 -11.26 2.30
N ARG A 67 6.94 -11.06 2.33
CA ARG A 67 5.97 -11.76 1.47
C ARG A 67 5.13 -10.74 0.71
N ASP A 68 4.92 -11.01 -0.57
CA ASP A 68 3.98 -10.26 -1.40
C ASP A 68 2.55 -10.78 -1.17
N LEU A 69 1.67 -9.90 -0.68
CA LEU A 69 0.28 -10.21 -0.41
C LEU A 69 -0.62 -10.12 -1.67
N LEU A 70 -0.14 -9.48 -2.74
CA LEU A 70 -0.85 -9.38 -4.02
C LEU A 70 -0.47 -10.51 -4.98
N ASN A 71 0.68 -11.15 -4.77
CA ASN A 71 1.09 -12.34 -5.49
C ASN A 71 1.08 -13.59 -4.57
N PRO A 72 -0.07 -14.22 -4.34
CA PRO A 72 -0.17 -15.41 -3.47
C PRO A 72 0.58 -16.63 -4.02
N SER A 73 0.93 -16.62 -5.31
CA SER A 73 1.77 -17.64 -5.94
C SER A 73 3.27 -17.44 -5.66
N SER A 74 3.67 -16.28 -5.13
CA SER A 74 5.03 -16.07 -4.61
C SER A 74 5.22 -16.95 -3.36
N LYS A 75 5.89 -18.10 -3.55
CA LYS A 75 6.12 -19.08 -2.47
C LYS A 75 7.37 -18.75 -1.62
N GLY A 76 8.07 -17.65 -1.91
CA GLY A 76 9.39 -17.37 -1.38
C GLY A 76 9.45 -16.11 -0.50
N ASN A 77 10.49 -16.06 0.32
CA ASN A 77 10.93 -14.83 0.97
C ASN A 77 11.52 -13.89 -0.08
N LEU A 78 10.88 -12.74 -0.32
CA LEU A 78 11.41 -11.74 -1.23
C LEU A 78 12.66 -11.08 -0.66
N LYS A 79 13.62 -10.77 -1.53
CA LYS A 79 14.90 -10.19 -1.10
C LYS A 79 14.75 -8.68 -0.96
N VAL A 80 15.23 -8.16 0.16
CA VAL A 80 15.43 -6.71 0.33
C VAL A 80 16.80 -6.35 -0.22
N ARG A 81 16.85 -5.35 -1.09
CA ARG A 81 18.06 -4.81 -1.71
C ARG A 81 18.11 -3.31 -1.52
N GLU A 82 19.27 -2.71 -1.75
CA GLU A 82 19.46 -1.26 -1.63
C GLU A 82 19.95 -0.68 -2.96
N HIS A 83 19.23 0.32 -3.46
CA HIS A 83 19.64 1.07 -4.64
C HIS A 83 20.41 2.34 -4.21
N PRO A 84 21.56 2.67 -4.82
CA PRO A 84 22.43 3.75 -4.35
C PRO A 84 21.78 5.14 -4.22
N SER A 85 20.73 5.43 -5.00
CA SER A 85 20.06 6.73 -5.00
C SER A 85 18.64 6.73 -4.44
N THR A 86 17.96 5.57 -4.37
CA THR A 86 16.55 5.48 -3.95
C THR A 86 16.35 4.70 -2.66
N GLY A 87 17.42 4.11 -2.11
CA GLY A 87 17.39 3.39 -0.84
C GLY A 87 16.83 1.96 -0.97
N PRO A 88 16.32 1.39 0.13
CA PRO A 88 15.89 0.00 0.19
C PRO A 88 14.65 -0.28 -0.66
N TYR A 89 14.61 -1.44 -1.30
CA TYR A 89 13.48 -1.93 -2.08
C TYR A 89 13.36 -3.46 -1.97
N VAL A 90 12.17 -3.98 -2.31
CA VAL A 90 11.91 -5.42 -2.36
C VAL A 90 12.02 -5.88 -3.82
N GLU A 91 12.95 -6.79 -4.09
CA GLU A 91 13.13 -7.41 -5.40
C GLU A 91 11.91 -8.28 -5.75
N ASP A 92 11.45 -8.20 -7.00
CA ASP A 92 10.30 -8.94 -7.56
C ASP A 92 8.94 -8.69 -6.89
N LEU A 93 8.79 -7.59 -6.13
CA LEU A 93 7.52 -7.18 -5.56
C LEU A 93 6.51 -6.78 -6.66
N ALA A 94 5.32 -7.39 -6.65
CA ALA A 94 4.26 -7.02 -7.57
C ALA A 94 3.82 -5.56 -7.36
N LYS A 95 3.69 -4.86 -8.48
CA LYS A 95 3.03 -3.57 -8.58
C LYS A 95 1.85 -3.73 -9.51
N LEU A 96 0.64 -3.59 -8.99
CA LEU A 96 -0.57 -3.58 -9.82
C LEU A 96 -0.81 -2.15 -10.28
N VAL A 97 -1.03 -2.00 -11.59
CA VAL A 97 -1.35 -0.74 -12.29
C VAL A 97 -2.81 -0.74 -12.69
#